data_AF-A0A7Y0HTH7-F1
#
_entry.id   AF-A0A7Y0HTH7-F1
#
_cell.length_a   1.000
_cell.length_b   1.000
_cell.length_c   1.000
_cell.angle_alpha   90.00
_cell.angle_beta   90.00
_cell.angle_gamma   90.00
#
_symmetry.space_group_name_H-M   'P 1'
#
loop_
_entity.id
_entity.type
_entity.pdbx_description
1 polymer ?
#
loop_
_entity_poly.entity_id
_entity_poly.type
_entity_poly.pdbx_seq_one_letter_code
_entity_poly.pdbx_strand_id
1 'polypeptide(L)'
;MAHSNQPQHEANESHLPPQSYSEAPQPPHVPHTPYFPYPPQGQESMQEQRPQQQSQPQQPVPRQPQPQYQQPQFQPQPSQPYPGQPQPQQAHHSSIQVLLLSLGVGLVAIAVLIFTSLAYALMGDTGRALCIAIIALATLAAGWALTIRLRVTAEGLTWAALIALTIDAYGTGDHHVLSAIIDSHILIGLSLAFIALTALGFRALPLPGGAQPLRAYSLFAVFALPLAAHALSAALPIGEASSFSLARLVITGLTASLMTMLLPIDARSRNADFEWLGVSVFACVIFAVATIRLSSTTAVLHTSTSLWVIGVIVTGIIAGWVMLLVAYRTRRRTPSDCPLSAGWRITPMIGLIVTIAVASTPIQQALAIPLPYAIARACAETLTIVMLGTILIAAICASGGMWSAQERNTGALTSAIILTILAIGEFESHYGPVRVVSLIAYATLLIAVILPWIRDATSKPRNPLAITRWMVTWPAVVAGLALFVLALHSHVARTPADLITGVSGVAVLAVGARWMAVRPMLRSRNALSPGLALLMVPSLIAGWTAPPSPPRMIALFVIAVIAVMVGAILGLQAPLAFGAVVLTAHVLTVLWPWLGRLSEYWWAWVLLAAGVMLIIMAARYEASLKSMRNLAVRFSQLR
;
A
#
# COMPACT_ATOMS: atom_id res chain seq x y z
N MET A 1 -30.78 -6.47 63.78
CA MET A 1 -32.17 -6.83 63.46
C MET A 1 -32.45 -6.39 62.03
N ALA A 2 -33.15 -7.26 61.29
CA ALA A 2 -33.63 -7.16 59.90
C ALA A 2 -32.61 -7.41 58.76
N HIS A 3 -32.72 -8.64 58.24
CA HIS A 3 -32.21 -9.19 56.99
C HIS A 3 -32.95 -8.65 55.76
N SER A 4 -32.26 -8.63 54.60
CA SER A 4 -32.91 -8.92 53.31
C SER A 4 -31.94 -9.60 52.35
N ASN A 5 -32.31 -10.82 51.95
CA ASN A 5 -31.61 -11.76 51.07
C ASN A 5 -31.62 -11.32 49.60
N GLN A 6 -30.57 -11.69 48.87
CA GLN A 6 -30.54 -11.69 47.40
C GLN A 6 -30.13 -13.10 46.93
N PRO A 7 -30.74 -13.67 45.88
CA PRO A 7 -30.52 -15.07 45.51
C PRO A 7 -29.29 -15.25 44.63
N GLN A 8 -28.54 -16.32 44.92
CA GLN A 8 -27.52 -16.91 44.08
C GLN A 8 -28.19 -17.64 42.91
N HIS A 9 -27.76 -17.37 41.68
CA HIS A 9 -28.08 -18.20 40.52
C HIS A 9 -26.89 -19.10 40.18
N GLU A 10 -27.20 -20.39 40.15
CA GLU A 10 -26.33 -21.54 39.94
C GLU A 10 -25.66 -21.57 38.56
N ALA A 11 -24.43 -22.10 38.57
CA ALA A 11 -23.67 -22.49 37.41
C ALA A 11 -24.31 -23.70 36.72
N ASN A 12 -24.51 -23.61 35.41
CA ASN A 12 -24.90 -24.74 34.59
C ASN A 12 -23.73 -25.09 33.65
N GLU A 13 -23.05 -26.18 34.00
CA GLU A 13 -22.04 -26.85 33.18
C GLU A 13 -22.70 -27.44 31.93
N SER A 14 -22.25 -27.03 30.74
CA SER A 14 -22.64 -27.67 29.48
C SER A 14 -21.44 -28.38 28.87
N HIS A 15 -21.57 -29.70 28.83
CA HIS A 15 -20.69 -30.65 28.16
C HIS A 15 -20.52 -30.32 26.66
N LEU A 16 -19.27 -30.20 26.22
CA LEU A 16 -18.87 -30.26 24.81
C LEU A 16 -18.43 -31.69 24.45
N PRO A 17 -18.83 -32.24 23.29
CA PRO A 17 -18.37 -33.54 22.82
C PRO A 17 -16.96 -33.46 22.17
N PRO A 18 -16.22 -34.58 22.09
CA PRO A 18 -14.88 -34.60 21.52
C PRO A 18 -14.90 -34.40 20.00
N GLN A 19 -14.03 -33.51 19.50
CA GLN A 19 -13.78 -33.31 18.08
C GLN A 19 -13.02 -34.50 17.49
N SER A 20 -13.64 -35.19 16.53
CA SER A 20 -13.01 -36.19 15.68
C SER A 20 -12.10 -35.50 14.65
N TYR A 21 -10.81 -35.83 14.67
CA TYR A 21 -9.86 -35.44 13.62
C TYR A 21 -10.22 -36.18 12.32
N SER A 22 -10.68 -35.45 11.31
CA SER A 22 -10.82 -35.96 9.94
C SER A 22 -9.47 -35.95 9.23
N GLU A 23 -9.10 -37.13 8.75
CA GLU A 23 -7.94 -37.48 7.96
C GLU A 23 -8.01 -36.81 6.57
N ALA A 24 -6.92 -36.17 6.14
CA ALA A 24 -6.83 -35.53 4.82
C ALA A 24 -6.52 -36.59 3.74
N PRO A 25 -7.08 -36.50 2.51
CA PRO A 25 -6.83 -37.47 1.46
C PRO A 25 -5.43 -37.34 0.86
N GLN A 26 -4.75 -38.47 0.69
CA GLN A 26 -3.51 -38.62 -0.08
C GLN A 26 -3.72 -38.27 -1.57
N PRO A 27 -2.73 -37.67 -2.26
CA PRO A 27 -2.77 -37.49 -3.71
C PRO A 27 -2.49 -38.81 -4.45
N PRO A 28 -3.11 -39.05 -5.62
CA PRO A 28 -2.99 -40.31 -6.34
C PRO A 28 -1.63 -40.52 -7.01
N HIS A 29 -1.15 -41.76 -6.93
CA HIS A 29 -0.02 -42.31 -7.68
C HIS A 29 -0.17 -42.11 -9.20
N VAL A 30 0.87 -41.56 -9.83
CA VAL A 30 1.02 -41.50 -11.29
C VAL A 30 1.74 -42.79 -11.76
N PRO A 31 1.18 -43.54 -12.73
CA PRO A 31 1.81 -44.75 -13.23
C PRO A 31 2.96 -44.45 -14.22
N HIS A 32 4.04 -45.23 -14.08
CA HIS A 32 5.16 -45.28 -15.00
C HIS A 32 4.71 -45.80 -16.39
N THR A 33 5.09 -45.09 -17.46
CA THR A 33 4.99 -45.59 -18.84
C THR A 33 6.37 -45.96 -19.42
N PRO A 34 6.44 -46.94 -20.34
CA PRO A 34 7.64 -47.70 -20.65
C PRO A 34 8.50 -47.10 -21.77
N TYR A 35 9.78 -47.48 -21.73
CA TYR A 35 10.79 -47.34 -22.77
C TYR A 35 10.30 -47.80 -24.16
N PHE A 36 10.64 -47.05 -25.21
CA PHE A 36 10.67 -47.54 -26.60
C PHE A 36 12.11 -47.50 -27.15
N PRO A 37 12.50 -48.49 -27.98
CA PRO A 37 13.87 -48.66 -28.45
C PRO A 37 14.16 -47.98 -29.80
N TYR A 38 15.45 -47.68 -30.01
CA TYR A 38 16.04 -47.22 -31.27
C TYR A 38 15.88 -48.26 -32.41
N PRO A 39 15.83 -47.81 -33.69
CA PRO A 39 16.23 -48.61 -34.84
C PRO A 39 17.60 -48.17 -35.42
N PRO A 40 18.23 -49.03 -36.26
CA PRO A 40 19.68 -49.12 -36.39
C PRO A 40 20.27 -48.37 -37.60
N GLN A 41 21.60 -48.28 -37.56
CA GLN A 41 22.50 -47.84 -38.64
C GLN A 41 22.32 -48.67 -39.92
N GLY A 42 22.34 -47.99 -41.07
CA GLY A 42 22.58 -48.57 -42.38
C GLY A 42 23.51 -47.65 -43.17
N GLN A 43 24.70 -48.16 -43.50
CA GLN A 43 25.66 -47.57 -44.44
C GLN A 43 25.09 -47.60 -45.85
N GLU A 44 25.28 -46.55 -46.65
CA GLU A 44 25.58 -46.72 -48.07
C GLU A 44 26.22 -45.46 -48.66
N SER A 45 27.42 -45.68 -49.20
CA SER A 45 28.24 -44.80 -49.99
C SER A 45 27.63 -44.53 -51.36
N MET A 46 27.67 -43.28 -51.85
CA MET A 46 27.84 -43.02 -53.27
C MET A 46 28.60 -41.71 -53.52
N GLN A 47 29.82 -41.87 -54.04
CA GLN A 47 30.55 -40.85 -54.79
C GLN A 47 29.80 -40.59 -56.10
N GLU A 48 29.58 -39.32 -56.45
CA GLU A 48 29.49 -38.96 -57.86
C GLU A 48 30.14 -37.59 -58.14
N GLN A 49 30.93 -37.57 -59.21
CA GLN A 49 31.89 -36.55 -59.58
C GLN A 49 31.29 -35.52 -60.55
N ARG A 50 31.60 -34.23 -60.29
CA ARG A 50 31.88 -33.14 -61.26
C ARG A 50 30.73 -32.66 -62.21
N PRO A 51 30.84 -31.47 -62.87
CA PRO A 51 32.03 -30.65 -63.12
C PRO A 51 31.99 -29.18 -62.69
N GLN A 52 33.20 -28.63 -62.61
CA GLN A 52 33.51 -27.20 -62.60
C GLN A 52 32.90 -26.52 -63.83
N GLN A 53 32.30 -25.34 -63.65
CA GLN A 53 32.06 -24.40 -64.73
C GLN A 53 32.39 -22.97 -64.29
N GLN A 54 33.02 -22.27 -65.23
CA GLN A 54 33.80 -21.05 -65.09
C GLN A 54 33.01 -19.80 -64.70
N SER A 55 33.72 -18.95 -63.95
CA SER A 55 33.78 -17.49 -63.99
C SER A 55 32.86 -16.73 -64.98
N GLN A 56 31.97 -15.90 -64.44
CA GLN A 56 31.59 -14.61 -65.05
C GLN A 56 31.57 -13.51 -63.97
N PRO A 57 32.14 -12.30 -64.24
CA PRO A 57 32.00 -11.15 -63.36
C PRO A 57 30.69 -10.42 -63.69
N GLN A 58 29.73 -10.40 -62.75
CA GLN A 58 28.51 -9.60 -62.88
C GLN A 58 28.42 -8.53 -61.79
N GLN A 59 27.99 -7.37 -62.27
CA GLN A 59 27.99 -6.02 -61.71
C GLN A 59 27.29 -5.89 -60.34
N PRO A 60 27.61 -4.83 -59.55
CA PRO A 60 26.93 -4.57 -58.29
C PRO A 60 25.48 -4.13 -58.55
N VAL A 61 24.54 -5.05 -58.28
CA VAL A 61 23.10 -4.75 -58.23
C VAL A 61 22.83 -3.86 -57.00
N PRO A 62 22.01 -2.78 -57.11
CA PRO A 62 21.62 -1.97 -55.97
C PRO A 62 20.91 -2.84 -54.93
N ARG A 63 21.37 -2.79 -53.67
CA ARG A 63 20.73 -3.48 -52.54
C ARG A 63 19.28 -3.01 -52.42
N GLN A 64 18.36 -3.83 -52.89
CA GLN A 64 17.01 -3.83 -52.34
C GLN A 64 17.11 -4.21 -50.85
N PRO A 65 16.39 -3.51 -49.94
CA PRO A 65 16.34 -3.91 -48.54
C PRO A 65 15.72 -5.30 -48.49
N GLN A 66 16.55 -6.31 -48.19
CA GLN A 66 16.09 -7.66 -47.93
C GLN A 66 14.99 -7.60 -46.86
N PRO A 67 13.86 -8.32 -47.03
CA PRO A 67 13.01 -8.61 -45.89
C PRO A 67 13.91 -9.26 -44.84
N GLN A 68 14.03 -8.62 -43.68
CA GLN A 68 14.63 -9.24 -42.50
C GLN A 68 13.83 -10.50 -42.24
N TYR A 69 14.32 -11.63 -42.75
CA TYR A 69 14.12 -12.90 -42.10
C TYR A 69 14.58 -12.66 -40.68
N GLN A 70 13.62 -12.55 -39.76
CA GLN A 70 13.88 -12.69 -38.35
C GLN A 70 14.59 -14.03 -38.23
N GLN A 71 15.92 -13.99 -38.14
CA GLN A 71 16.67 -15.09 -37.58
C GLN A 71 15.95 -15.41 -36.28
N PRO A 72 15.52 -16.67 -36.07
CA PRO A 72 15.02 -17.09 -34.77
C PRO A 72 16.05 -16.58 -33.78
N GLN A 73 15.63 -15.69 -32.87
CA GLN A 73 16.47 -15.35 -31.74
C GLN A 73 16.71 -16.69 -31.05
N PHE A 74 17.89 -17.28 -31.29
CA PHE A 74 18.45 -18.28 -30.43
C PHE A 74 18.49 -17.61 -29.07
N GLN A 75 17.44 -17.84 -28.28
CA GLN A 75 17.58 -17.78 -26.84
C GLN A 75 18.81 -18.64 -26.57
N PRO A 76 19.89 -18.11 -25.97
CA PRO A 76 20.99 -18.94 -25.57
C PRO A 76 20.39 -20.01 -24.65
N GLN A 77 20.32 -21.22 -25.19
CA GLN A 77 20.00 -22.41 -24.43
C GLN A 77 20.92 -22.35 -23.21
N PRO A 78 20.41 -22.53 -21.97
CA PRO A 78 21.27 -22.60 -20.81
C PRO A 78 22.33 -23.65 -21.14
N SER A 79 23.57 -23.20 -21.28
CA SER A 79 24.70 -24.02 -21.68
C SER A 79 24.73 -25.20 -20.74
N GLN A 80 24.39 -26.39 -21.27
CA GLN A 80 24.55 -27.61 -20.50
C GLN A 80 26.03 -27.68 -20.12
N PRO A 81 26.35 -27.86 -18.83
CA PRO A 81 27.74 -27.88 -18.39
C PRO A 81 28.47 -29.00 -19.14
N TYR A 82 29.55 -28.62 -19.82
CA TYR A 82 30.47 -29.56 -20.45
C TYR A 82 30.91 -30.59 -19.39
N PRO A 83 30.80 -31.90 -19.65
CA PRO A 83 31.39 -32.90 -18.78
C PRO A 83 32.91 -32.70 -18.83
N GLY A 84 33.51 -32.21 -17.72
CA GLY A 84 34.96 -32.10 -17.58
C GLY A 84 35.53 -30.70 -17.37
N GLN A 85 34.72 -29.63 -17.35
CA GLN A 85 35.20 -28.37 -16.76
C GLN A 85 35.12 -28.47 -15.23
N PRO A 86 36.23 -28.31 -14.48
CA PRO A 86 36.15 -28.18 -13.04
C PRO A 86 35.30 -26.94 -12.74
N GLN A 87 34.06 -27.17 -12.32
CA GLN A 87 33.23 -26.12 -11.74
C GLN A 87 34.09 -25.44 -10.67
N PRO A 88 34.17 -24.10 -10.62
CA PRO A 88 34.72 -23.45 -9.45
C PRO A 88 33.87 -23.92 -8.28
N GLN A 89 34.45 -24.82 -7.47
CA GLN A 89 33.83 -25.32 -6.25
C GLN A 89 33.41 -24.07 -5.48
N GLN A 90 32.10 -23.80 -5.48
CA GLN A 90 31.55 -22.85 -4.54
C GLN A 90 31.95 -23.40 -3.19
N ALA A 91 32.87 -22.72 -2.52
CA ALA A 91 33.34 -23.11 -1.21
C ALA A 91 32.10 -23.22 -0.33
N HIS A 92 31.66 -24.46 -0.07
CA HIS A 92 30.61 -24.76 0.87
C HIS A 92 31.17 -24.34 2.24
N HIS A 93 30.90 -23.10 2.65
CA HIS A 93 31.11 -22.67 4.01
C HIS A 93 30.27 -23.62 4.87
N SER A 94 30.93 -24.47 5.65
CA SER A 94 30.23 -25.53 6.38
C SER A 94 29.30 -24.86 7.39
N SER A 95 28.02 -25.22 7.38
CA SER A 95 27.05 -24.75 8.38
C SER A 95 27.56 -25.01 9.81
N ILE A 96 28.45 -25.99 9.98
CA ILE A 96 29.15 -26.31 11.22
C ILE A 96 30.10 -25.19 11.66
N GLN A 97 30.83 -24.56 10.74
CA GLN A 97 31.70 -23.42 11.04
C GLN A 97 30.90 -22.19 11.48
N VAL A 98 29.78 -21.91 10.83
CA VAL A 98 28.87 -20.83 11.22
C VAL A 98 28.23 -21.14 12.58
N LEU A 99 27.85 -22.40 12.82
CA LEU A 99 27.25 -22.84 14.07
C LEU A 99 28.24 -22.78 15.24
N LEU A 100 29.46 -23.28 15.10
CA LEU A 100 30.53 -23.19 16.11
C LEU A 100 30.89 -21.74 16.43
N LEU A 101 30.93 -20.87 15.42
CA LEU A 101 31.18 -19.44 15.63
C LEU A 101 30.02 -18.76 16.37
N SER A 102 28.76 -19.03 15.96
CA SER A 102 27.59 -18.50 16.65
C SER A 102 27.46 -18.99 18.09
N LEU A 103 27.79 -20.27 18.34
CA LEU A 103 27.78 -20.90 19.65
C LEU A 103 28.89 -20.31 20.53
N GLY A 104 30.10 -20.13 20.00
CA GLY A 104 31.20 -19.49 20.71
C GLY A 104 30.90 -18.05 21.11
N VAL A 105 30.35 -17.24 20.20
CA VAL A 105 29.91 -15.87 20.50
C VAL A 105 28.76 -15.88 21.52
N GLY A 106 27.79 -16.80 21.39
CA GLY A 106 26.70 -16.97 22.35
C GLY A 106 27.18 -17.34 23.75
N LEU A 107 28.12 -18.28 23.87
CA LEU A 107 28.74 -18.67 25.14
C LEU A 107 29.52 -17.53 25.78
N VAL A 108 30.30 -16.77 24.99
CA VAL A 108 31.01 -15.58 25.49
C VAL A 108 30.03 -14.51 25.98
N ALA A 109 28.94 -14.25 25.24
CA ALA A 109 27.91 -13.31 25.67
C ALA A 109 27.23 -13.75 26.98
N ILE A 110 26.88 -15.03 27.12
CA ILE A 110 26.33 -15.59 28.36
C ILE A 110 27.33 -15.47 29.51
N ALA A 111 28.61 -15.80 29.29
CA ALA A 111 29.65 -15.64 30.30
C ALA A 111 29.78 -14.18 30.75
N VAL A 112 29.79 -13.23 29.81
CA VAL A 112 29.80 -11.79 30.12
C VAL A 112 28.58 -11.40 30.94
N LEU A 113 27.38 -11.88 30.61
CA LEU A 113 26.17 -11.62 31.40
C LEU A 113 26.27 -12.18 32.83
N ILE A 114 26.75 -13.42 32.99
CA ILE A 114 26.93 -14.06 34.31
C ILE A 114 27.97 -13.31 35.15
N PHE A 115 29.14 -13.02 34.58
CA PHE A 115 30.19 -12.28 35.27
C PHE A 115 29.76 -10.85 35.61
N THR A 116 28.98 -10.20 34.73
CA THR A 116 28.38 -8.89 35.00
C THR A 116 27.38 -8.98 36.16
N SER A 117 26.54 -10.02 36.21
CA SER A 117 25.60 -10.26 37.31
C SER A 117 26.31 -10.56 38.63
N LEU A 118 27.43 -11.28 38.61
CA LEU A 118 28.27 -11.55 39.79
C LEU A 118 29.01 -10.30 40.26
N ALA A 119 29.54 -9.49 39.34
CA ALA A 119 30.16 -8.21 39.67
C ALA A 119 29.16 -7.27 40.36
N TYR A 120 27.89 -7.31 39.93
CA TYR A 120 26.79 -6.58 40.58
C TYR A 120 26.66 -6.93 42.07
N ALA A 121 26.79 -8.21 42.41
CA ALA A 121 26.62 -8.68 43.78
C ALA A 121 27.81 -8.34 44.71
N LEU A 122 29.01 -8.12 44.16
CA LEU A 122 30.26 -8.04 44.94
C LEU A 122 30.88 -6.64 45.03
N MET A 123 30.80 -5.82 43.98
CA MET A 123 31.58 -4.58 43.85
C MET A 123 30.76 -3.28 43.98
N GLY A 124 29.45 -3.40 44.15
CA GLY A 124 28.54 -2.25 44.04
C GLY A 124 28.53 -1.64 42.64
N ASP A 125 27.69 -0.63 42.45
CA ASP A 125 27.44 -0.06 41.13
C ASP A 125 28.68 0.60 40.48
N THR A 126 29.49 1.32 41.26
CA THR A 126 30.67 2.05 40.75
C THR A 126 31.77 1.10 40.33
N GLY A 127 32.04 0.06 41.13
CA GLY A 127 33.05 -0.95 40.80
C GLY A 127 32.66 -1.77 39.57
N ARG A 128 31.35 -2.10 39.44
CA ARG A 128 30.79 -2.76 38.25
C ARG A 128 31.02 -1.94 36.98
N ALA A 129 30.60 -0.68 36.96
CA ALA A 129 30.73 0.17 35.77
C ALA A 129 32.20 0.34 35.34
N LEU A 130 33.11 0.54 36.31
CA LEU A 130 34.54 0.65 36.04
C LEU A 130 35.12 -0.65 35.46
N CYS A 131 34.78 -1.81 36.04
CA CYS A 131 35.25 -3.10 35.54
C CYS A 131 34.73 -3.39 34.12
N ILE A 132 33.45 -3.13 33.85
CA ILE A 132 32.87 -3.33 32.52
C ILE A 132 33.52 -2.39 31.51
N ALA A 133 33.72 -1.12 31.85
CA ALA A 133 34.38 -0.15 30.98
C ALA A 133 35.82 -0.59 30.63
N ILE A 134 36.61 -1.02 31.61
CA ILE A 134 37.99 -1.49 31.39
C ILE A 134 38.02 -2.74 30.51
N ILE A 135 37.21 -3.76 30.85
CA ILE A 135 37.16 -5.01 30.11
C ILE A 135 36.68 -4.76 28.68
N ALA A 136 35.65 -3.94 28.50
CA ALA A 136 35.13 -3.62 27.18
C ALA A 136 36.15 -2.84 26.34
N LEU A 137 36.85 -1.85 26.90
CA LEU A 137 37.91 -1.14 26.18
C LEU A 137 39.06 -2.07 25.77
N ALA A 138 39.50 -2.96 26.67
CA ALA A 138 40.50 -3.97 26.35
C ALA A 138 40.01 -4.92 25.23
N THR A 139 38.72 -5.27 25.27
CA THR A 139 38.06 -6.13 24.29
C THR A 139 37.93 -5.46 22.93
N LEU A 140 37.62 -4.15 22.89
CA LEU A 140 37.62 -3.35 21.66
C LEU A 140 39.02 -3.21 21.07
N ALA A 141 40.04 -2.98 21.90
CA ALA A 141 41.43 -2.90 21.47
C ALA A 141 41.93 -4.25 20.92
N ALA A 142 41.56 -5.35 21.58
CA ALA A 142 41.83 -6.70 21.09
C ALA A 142 41.12 -6.99 19.76
N GLY A 143 39.85 -6.59 19.62
CA GLY A 143 39.10 -6.66 18.37
C GLY A 143 39.82 -5.91 17.25
N TRP A 144 40.22 -4.67 17.51
CA TRP A 144 40.99 -3.85 16.56
C TRP A 144 42.30 -4.55 16.15
N ALA A 145 43.11 -5.04 17.09
CA ALA A 145 44.37 -5.72 16.81
C ALA A 145 44.20 -7.05 16.04
N LEU A 146 43.10 -7.78 16.28
CA LEU A 146 42.80 -9.04 15.63
C LEU A 146 42.20 -8.89 14.22
N THR A 147 41.83 -7.68 13.80
CA THR A 147 41.16 -7.39 12.52
C THR A 147 41.88 -8.00 11.31
N ILE A 148 43.22 -8.00 11.33
CA ILE A 148 44.05 -8.48 10.21
C ILE A 148 44.08 -10.02 10.13
N ARG A 149 44.06 -10.71 11.28
CA ARG A 149 44.28 -12.17 11.36
C ARG A 149 42.98 -12.97 11.48
N LEU A 150 42.05 -12.49 12.30
CA LEU A 150 40.84 -13.21 12.71
C LEU A 150 39.62 -12.28 12.63
N ARG A 151 39.34 -11.75 11.44
CA ARG A 151 38.31 -10.73 11.22
C ARG A 151 36.95 -11.09 11.80
N VAL A 152 36.53 -12.35 11.64
CA VAL A 152 35.21 -12.81 12.11
C VAL A 152 35.13 -12.80 13.63
N THR A 153 36.17 -13.29 14.31
CA THR A 153 36.28 -13.25 15.77
C THR A 153 36.36 -11.81 16.27
N ALA A 154 37.10 -10.95 15.57
CA ALA A 154 37.22 -9.53 15.88
C ALA A 154 35.87 -8.80 15.80
N GLU A 155 35.04 -9.07 14.78
CA GLU A 155 33.67 -8.55 14.68
C GLU A 155 32.81 -8.99 15.87
N GLY A 156 32.82 -10.28 16.20
CA GLY A 156 32.02 -10.82 17.33
C GLY A 156 32.43 -10.23 18.67
N LEU A 157 33.75 -10.12 18.90
CA LEU A 157 34.32 -9.54 20.11
C LEU A 157 33.97 -8.05 20.25
N THR A 158 34.00 -7.32 19.13
CA THR A 158 33.62 -5.90 19.07
C THR A 158 32.14 -5.71 19.38
N TRP A 159 31.25 -6.52 18.80
CA TRP A 159 29.82 -6.50 19.12
C TRP A 159 29.55 -6.76 20.60
N ALA A 160 30.20 -7.78 21.17
CA ALA A 160 30.03 -8.12 22.58
C ALA A 160 30.43 -6.96 23.50
N ALA A 161 31.58 -6.32 23.24
CA ALA A 161 32.03 -5.17 24.02
C ALA A 161 31.08 -3.96 23.91
N LEU A 162 30.61 -3.63 22.69
CA LEU A 162 29.70 -2.51 22.48
C LEU A 162 28.33 -2.75 23.12
N ILE A 163 27.81 -3.98 23.07
CA ILE A 163 26.56 -4.36 23.75
C ILE A 163 26.72 -4.27 25.26
N ALA A 164 27.83 -4.78 25.81
CA ALA A 164 28.10 -4.71 27.25
C ALA A 164 28.16 -3.25 27.74
N LEU A 165 28.86 -2.37 27.01
CA LEU A 165 28.90 -0.94 27.30
C LEU A 165 27.53 -0.26 27.19
N THR A 166 26.68 -0.69 26.25
CA THR A 166 25.31 -0.16 26.11
C THR A 166 24.46 -0.52 27.32
N ILE A 167 24.51 -1.79 27.75
CA ILE A 167 23.78 -2.27 28.93
C ILE A 167 24.25 -1.52 30.18
N ASP A 168 25.57 -1.34 30.32
CA ASP A 168 26.16 -0.61 31.45
C ASP A 168 25.80 0.87 31.46
N ALA A 169 25.71 1.52 30.28
CA ALA A 169 25.24 2.89 30.15
C ALA A 169 23.81 3.08 30.71
N TYR A 170 22.91 2.13 30.45
CA TYR A 170 21.57 2.13 31.06
C TYR A 170 21.62 1.87 32.57
N GLY A 171 22.46 0.93 33.02
CA GLY A 171 22.63 0.65 34.45
C GLY A 171 23.25 1.81 35.25
N THR A 172 24.05 2.67 34.60
CA THR A 172 24.67 3.84 35.22
C THR A 172 23.64 4.93 35.54
N GLY A 173 22.54 4.98 34.79
CA GLY A 173 21.45 5.94 35.03
C GLY A 173 20.79 5.78 36.41
N ASP A 174 20.79 4.58 36.98
CA ASP A 174 20.20 4.29 38.29
C ASP A 174 21.16 4.53 39.46
N HIS A 175 22.40 4.95 39.20
CA HIS A 175 23.40 5.10 40.23
C HIS A 175 23.10 6.28 41.16
N HIS A 176 22.69 5.99 42.41
CA HIS A 176 22.18 6.97 43.38
C HIS A 176 23.03 8.24 43.58
N VAL A 177 24.37 8.13 43.50
CA VAL A 177 25.26 9.28 43.69
C VAL A 177 25.30 10.17 42.45
N LEU A 178 25.38 9.57 41.26
CA LEU A 178 25.45 10.32 40.01
C LEU A 178 24.09 10.90 39.64
N SER A 179 23.02 10.12 39.83
CA SER A 179 21.64 10.54 39.57
C SER A 179 21.16 11.63 40.52
N ALA A 180 21.82 11.80 41.67
CA ALA A 180 21.59 12.93 42.57
C ALA A 180 22.14 14.27 42.02
N ILE A 181 23.10 14.22 41.09
CA ILE A 181 23.77 15.43 40.53
C ILE A 181 23.31 15.70 39.09
N ILE A 182 23.17 14.65 38.28
CA ILE A 182 22.85 14.73 36.86
C ILE A 182 21.66 13.82 36.58
N ASP A 183 20.68 14.33 35.83
CA ASP A 183 19.52 13.55 35.39
C ASP A 183 19.95 12.25 34.69
N SER A 184 19.32 11.14 35.06
CA SER A 184 19.68 9.79 34.59
C SER A 184 19.62 9.67 33.07
N HIS A 185 18.70 10.37 32.41
CA HIS A 185 18.59 10.36 30.96
C HIS A 185 19.74 11.11 30.27
N ILE A 186 20.26 12.18 30.89
CA ILE A 186 21.47 12.86 30.40
C ILE A 186 22.66 11.90 30.47
N LEU A 187 22.82 11.21 31.61
CA LEU A 187 23.92 10.26 31.81
C LEU A 187 23.88 9.12 30.80
N ILE A 188 22.71 8.51 30.58
CA ILE A 188 22.51 7.45 29.58
C ILE A 188 22.85 7.99 28.19
N GLY A 189 22.32 9.17 27.84
CA GLY A 189 22.52 9.79 26.54
C GLY A 189 23.98 10.13 26.25
N LEU A 190 24.68 10.75 27.20
CA LEU A 190 26.11 11.07 27.08
C LEU A 190 26.97 9.80 26.99
N SER A 191 26.65 8.77 27.78
CA SER A 191 27.37 7.50 27.75
C SER A 191 27.21 6.82 26.40
N LEU A 192 26.00 6.71 25.87
CA LEU A 192 25.76 6.14 24.54
C LEU A 192 26.44 6.93 23.42
N ALA A 193 26.40 8.27 23.49
CA ALA A 193 27.12 9.12 22.55
C ALA A 193 28.64 8.88 22.62
N PHE A 194 29.19 8.79 23.82
CA PHE A 194 30.62 8.52 24.04
C PHE A 194 31.03 7.14 23.50
N ILE A 195 30.24 6.09 23.74
CA ILE A 195 30.50 4.74 23.22
C ILE A 195 30.45 4.75 21.68
N ALA A 196 29.45 5.42 21.09
CA ALA A 196 29.34 5.53 19.63
C ALA A 196 30.51 6.32 19.01
N LEU A 197 30.92 7.42 19.62
CA LEU A 197 32.08 8.20 19.18
C LEU A 197 33.39 7.41 19.33
N THR A 198 33.52 6.63 20.39
CA THR A 198 34.68 5.74 20.60
C THR A 198 34.73 4.66 19.52
N ALA A 199 33.59 4.04 19.20
CA ALA A 199 33.50 3.08 18.10
C ALA A 199 33.89 3.71 16.75
N LEU A 200 33.38 4.91 16.44
CA LEU A 200 33.76 5.65 15.24
C LEU A 200 35.25 6.04 15.24
N GLY A 201 35.81 6.36 16.41
CA GLY A 201 37.24 6.59 16.60
C GLY A 201 38.08 5.37 16.23
N PHE A 202 37.72 4.18 16.73
CA PHE A 202 38.36 2.92 16.36
C PHE A 202 38.24 2.61 14.86
N ARG A 203 37.10 2.96 14.23
CA ARG A 203 36.93 2.83 12.77
C ARG A 203 37.87 3.76 11.99
N ALA A 204 38.13 4.96 12.50
CA ALA A 204 38.97 5.96 11.84
C ALA A 204 40.48 5.66 11.95
N LEU A 205 40.89 4.80 12.88
CA LEU A 205 42.30 4.43 13.05
C LEU A 205 42.81 3.66 11.82
N PRO A 206 43.95 4.06 11.22
CA PRO A 206 44.52 3.36 10.09
C PRO A 206 44.99 1.96 10.51
N LEU A 207 44.55 0.94 9.78
CA LEU A 207 44.97 -0.44 10.00
C LEU A 207 46.24 -0.76 9.20
N PRO A 208 47.22 -1.49 9.80
CA PRO A 208 48.39 -1.98 9.08
C PRO A 208 47.98 -2.77 7.83
N GLY A 209 48.67 -2.52 6.71
CA GLY A 209 48.40 -3.20 5.44
C GLY A 209 47.13 -2.74 4.71
N GLY A 210 46.50 -1.63 5.13
CA GLY A 210 45.33 -1.08 4.45
C GLY A 210 44.07 -1.95 4.58
N ALA A 211 44.00 -2.79 5.62
CA ALA A 211 42.83 -3.61 5.92
C ALA A 211 41.60 -2.73 6.17
N GLN A 212 40.42 -3.21 5.78
CA GLN A 212 39.17 -2.50 6.04
C GLN A 212 38.82 -2.57 7.53
N PRO A 213 38.36 -1.47 8.14
CA PRO A 213 37.89 -1.50 9.53
C PRO A 213 36.70 -2.45 9.70
N LEU A 214 36.51 -2.89 10.95
CA LEU A 214 35.37 -3.74 11.32
C LEU A 214 34.06 -2.95 11.15
N ARG A 215 33.02 -3.64 10.66
CA ARG A 215 31.69 -3.07 10.44
C ARG A 215 30.89 -2.92 11.72
N ALA A 216 31.21 -3.70 12.76
CA ALA A 216 30.58 -3.57 14.07
C ALA A 216 30.63 -2.13 14.58
N TYR A 217 31.76 -1.43 14.42
CA TYR A 217 31.94 -0.06 14.91
C TYR A 217 30.94 0.92 14.29
N SER A 218 30.83 0.90 12.97
CA SER A 218 29.95 1.79 12.22
C SER A 218 28.49 1.44 12.38
N LEU A 219 28.16 0.14 12.26
CA LEU A 219 26.80 -0.32 12.37
C LEU A 219 26.27 -0.08 13.78
N PHE A 220 27.07 -0.26 14.82
CA PHE A 220 26.69 0.10 16.19
C PHE A 220 26.45 1.60 16.35
N ALA A 221 27.42 2.44 15.94
CA ALA A 221 27.31 3.89 16.09
C ALA A 221 26.06 4.47 15.39
N VAL A 222 25.69 3.89 14.26
CA VAL A 222 24.47 4.18 13.50
C VAL A 222 23.19 4.05 14.33
N PHE A 223 23.09 3.04 15.20
CA PHE A 223 21.92 2.83 16.05
C PHE A 223 22.06 3.52 17.40
N ALA A 224 23.28 3.57 17.94
CA ALA A 224 23.57 4.16 19.24
C ALA A 224 23.42 5.69 19.25
N LEU A 225 23.79 6.41 18.18
CA LEU A 225 23.67 7.88 18.14
C LEU A 225 22.21 8.37 18.17
N PRO A 226 21.28 7.81 17.39
CA PRO A 226 19.86 8.15 17.53
C PRO A 226 19.31 7.83 18.92
N LEU A 227 19.73 6.71 19.52
CA LEU A 227 19.29 6.32 20.87
C LEU A 227 19.88 7.24 21.95
N ALA A 228 21.13 7.69 21.77
CA ALA A 228 21.75 8.71 22.61
C ALA A 228 20.96 10.02 22.53
N ALA A 229 20.59 10.47 21.33
CA ALA A 229 19.76 11.65 21.13
C ALA A 229 18.36 11.49 21.77
N HIS A 230 17.77 10.29 21.67
CA HIS A 230 16.52 9.95 22.36
C HIS A 230 16.63 10.16 23.87
N ALA A 231 17.66 9.57 24.50
CA ALA A 231 17.90 9.67 25.93
C ALA A 231 18.19 11.13 26.35
N LEU A 232 19.09 11.84 25.66
CA LEU A 232 19.36 13.26 25.94
C LEU A 232 18.11 14.13 25.85
N SER A 233 17.24 13.87 24.86
CA SER A 233 16.00 14.63 24.71
C SER A 233 14.96 14.36 25.81
N ALA A 234 15.09 13.27 26.57
CA ALA A 234 14.24 13.00 27.72
C ALA A 234 14.53 13.87 28.94
N ALA A 235 15.72 14.48 28.99
CA ALA A 235 16.10 15.41 30.05
C ALA A 235 15.70 16.87 29.80
N LEU A 236 15.14 17.18 28.62
CA LEU A 236 14.71 18.54 28.31
C LEU A 236 13.50 18.90 29.19
N PRO A 237 13.51 20.04 29.92
CA PRO A 237 12.46 20.45 30.85
C PRO A 237 11.29 21.07 30.10
N ILE A 238 10.66 20.28 29.24
CA ILE A 238 9.57 20.71 28.39
C ILE A 238 8.35 19.91 28.88
N GLY A 239 7.29 20.60 29.31
CA GLY A 239 5.89 20.19 29.64
C GLY A 239 5.45 18.75 30.01
N GLU A 240 4.16 18.44 29.74
CA GLU A 240 3.45 17.17 29.99
C GLU A 240 3.91 15.88 29.27
N ALA A 241 4.02 14.77 30.01
CA ALA A 241 4.61 13.48 29.60
C ALA A 241 4.27 12.91 28.19
N SER A 242 3.05 13.11 27.69
CA SER A 242 2.60 12.51 26.42
C SER A 242 3.23 13.17 25.19
N SER A 243 3.25 14.50 25.13
CA SER A 243 3.89 15.29 24.06
C SER A 243 5.40 15.06 24.00
N PHE A 244 6.05 14.82 25.15
CA PHE A 244 7.48 14.52 25.21
C PHE A 244 7.84 13.16 24.64
N SER A 245 7.00 12.15 24.86
CA SER A 245 7.24 10.85 24.23
C SER A 245 7.32 10.96 22.70
N LEU A 246 6.48 11.82 22.12
CA LEU A 246 6.42 12.02 20.68
C LEU A 246 7.57 12.90 20.18
N ALA A 247 7.84 14.03 20.83
CA ALA A 247 8.98 14.90 20.50
C ALA A 247 10.31 14.12 20.51
N ARG A 248 10.51 13.24 21.49
CA ARG A 248 11.67 12.33 21.58
C ARG A 248 11.78 11.41 20.36
N LEU A 249 10.67 10.81 19.91
CA LEU A 249 10.66 9.99 18.69
C LEU A 249 11.03 10.81 17.45
N VAL A 250 10.57 12.06 17.35
CA VAL A 250 10.93 12.95 16.23
C VAL A 250 12.42 13.25 16.22
N ILE A 251 13.01 13.60 17.36
CA ILE A 251 14.47 13.86 17.49
C ILE A 251 15.25 12.59 17.12
N THR A 252 14.80 11.43 17.57
CA THR A 252 15.41 10.13 17.25
C THR A 252 15.37 9.84 15.74
N GLY A 253 14.22 10.08 15.09
CA GLY A 253 14.06 9.88 13.65
C GLY A 253 14.88 10.87 12.82
N LEU A 254 14.95 12.14 13.24
CA LEU A 254 15.74 13.18 12.58
C LEU A 254 17.23 12.91 12.68
N THR A 255 17.72 12.50 13.85
CA THR A 255 19.12 12.10 14.02
C THR A 255 19.47 10.87 13.20
N ALA A 256 18.60 9.85 13.16
CA ALA A 256 18.78 8.70 12.27
C ALA A 256 18.81 9.12 10.79
N SER A 257 17.91 10.02 10.37
CA SER A 257 17.88 10.52 8.99
C SER A 257 19.11 11.33 8.63
N LEU A 258 19.60 12.17 9.55
CA LEU A 258 20.85 12.90 9.37
C LEU A 258 22.02 11.91 9.21
N MET A 259 22.06 10.86 10.02
CA MET A 259 23.07 9.79 9.86
C MET A 259 22.99 9.14 8.48
N THR A 260 21.79 8.88 7.92
CA THR A 260 21.69 8.35 6.53
C THR A 260 22.33 9.28 5.49
N MET A 261 22.35 10.60 5.73
CA MET A 261 22.96 11.56 4.83
C MET A 261 24.48 11.71 5.04
N LEU A 262 24.93 11.62 6.30
CA LEU A 262 26.31 11.91 6.67
C LEU A 262 27.23 10.69 6.63
N LEU A 263 26.70 9.46 6.69
CA LEU A 263 27.51 8.25 6.76
C LEU A 263 28.44 8.11 5.54
N PRO A 264 29.76 8.19 5.74
CA PRO A 264 30.72 8.03 4.66
C PRO A 264 30.66 6.59 4.16
N ILE A 265 30.54 6.45 2.85
CA ILE A 265 30.51 5.14 2.17
C ILE A 265 31.94 4.73 1.92
N ASP A 266 32.37 3.62 2.50
CA ASP A 266 33.60 3.00 2.06
C ASP A 266 33.32 2.26 0.73
N ALA A 267 33.63 2.93 -0.38
CA ALA A 267 33.46 2.42 -1.74
C ALA A 267 34.22 1.10 -1.97
N ARG A 268 35.20 0.77 -1.12
CA ARG A 268 35.95 -0.47 -1.19
C ARG A 268 35.18 -1.67 -0.62
N SER A 269 34.12 -1.44 0.16
CA SER A 269 33.40 -2.51 0.83
C SER A 269 32.30 -3.08 -0.07
N ARG A 270 32.28 -4.40 -0.26
CA ARG A 270 31.30 -5.11 -1.11
C ARG A 270 29.84 -4.94 -0.64
N ASN A 271 29.64 -4.54 0.61
CA ASN A 271 28.31 -4.33 1.22
C ASN A 271 28.16 -2.92 1.79
N ALA A 272 28.77 -1.90 1.16
CA ALA A 272 28.77 -0.53 1.67
C ALA A 272 27.35 0.05 1.86
N ASP A 273 26.38 -0.50 1.14
CA ASP A 273 24.98 -0.09 1.24
C ASP A 273 24.25 -0.68 2.45
N PHE A 274 24.80 -1.71 3.12
CA PHE A 274 24.11 -2.37 4.24
C PHE A 274 24.00 -1.47 5.48
N GLU A 275 25.09 -0.77 5.84
CA GLU A 275 25.08 0.18 6.97
C GLU A 275 24.04 1.27 6.74
N TRP A 276 24.09 1.90 5.56
CA TRP A 276 23.18 2.95 5.16
C TRP A 276 21.71 2.49 5.15
N LEU A 277 21.45 1.27 4.65
CA LEU A 277 20.13 0.68 4.60
C LEU A 277 19.60 0.35 6.01
N GLY A 278 20.46 -0.14 6.90
CA GLY A 278 20.12 -0.36 8.31
C GLY A 278 19.64 0.93 8.99
N VAL A 279 20.37 2.03 8.83
CA VAL A 279 19.99 3.35 9.38
C VAL A 279 18.67 3.84 8.78
N SER A 280 18.52 3.68 7.46
CA SER A 280 17.36 4.19 6.74
C SER A 280 16.09 3.42 7.12
N VAL A 281 16.18 2.11 7.31
CA VAL A 281 15.09 1.28 7.83
C VAL A 281 14.75 1.68 9.26
N PHE A 282 15.75 1.91 10.12
CA PHE A 282 15.54 2.37 11.48
C PHE A 282 14.81 3.73 11.52
N ALA A 283 15.26 4.70 10.74
CA ALA A 283 14.61 6.01 10.62
C ALA A 283 13.14 5.88 10.14
N CYS A 284 12.89 5.04 9.13
CA CYS A 284 11.52 4.75 8.65
C CYS A 284 10.63 4.18 9.77
N VAL A 285 11.14 3.21 10.56
CA VAL A 285 10.39 2.60 11.67
C VAL A 285 10.08 3.66 12.74
N ILE A 286 11.06 4.48 13.12
CA ILE A 286 10.87 5.51 14.14
C ILE A 286 9.82 6.55 13.69
N PHE A 287 9.87 7.03 12.43
CA PHE A 287 8.85 7.96 11.95
C PHE A 287 7.47 7.33 11.74
N ALA A 288 7.40 6.04 11.38
CA ALA A 288 6.14 5.32 11.34
C ALA A 288 5.51 5.26 12.74
N VAL A 289 6.29 4.90 13.77
CA VAL A 289 5.84 4.91 15.17
C VAL A 289 5.45 6.32 15.62
N ALA A 290 6.24 7.35 15.28
CA ALA A 290 5.91 8.75 15.59
C ALA A 290 4.58 9.18 14.94
N THR A 291 4.32 8.77 13.70
CA THR A 291 3.08 9.06 12.98
C THR A 291 1.87 8.36 13.61
N ILE A 292 2.01 7.08 13.98
CA ILE A 292 0.95 6.34 14.69
C ILE A 292 0.69 6.99 16.04
N ARG A 293 1.74 7.32 16.80
CA ARG A 293 1.59 7.99 18.09
C ARG A 293 0.90 9.35 17.96
N LEU A 294 1.23 10.14 16.93
CA LEU A 294 0.56 11.41 16.63
C LEU A 294 -0.96 11.26 16.55
N SER A 295 -1.46 10.21 15.87
CA SER A 295 -2.90 9.94 15.80
C SER A 295 -3.54 9.51 17.12
N SER A 296 -2.77 8.92 18.06
CA SER A 296 -3.28 8.50 19.37
C SER A 296 -3.23 9.61 20.42
N THR A 297 -2.24 10.50 20.33
CA THR A 297 -1.99 11.55 21.32
C THR A 297 -3.00 12.70 21.18
N THR A 298 -3.56 12.92 20.00
CA THR A 298 -4.68 13.86 19.75
C THR A 298 -5.85 13.70 20.72
N ALA A 299 -6.19 12.47 21.13
CA ALA A 299 -7.28 12.25 22.08
C ALA A 299 -6.96 12.78 23.49
N VAL A 300 -5.67 12.91 23.84
CA VAL A 300 -5.19 13.26 25.19
C VAL A 300 -4.78 14.74 25.30
N LEU A 301 -4.43 15.40 24.19
CA LEU A 301 -3.92 16.78 24.16
C LEU A 301 -4.97 17.87 24.48
N HIS A 302 -6.17 17.48 24.92
CA HIS A 302 -7.37 18.30 24.92
C HIS A 302 -7.39 19.46 25.94
N THR A 303 -6.39 19.57 26.83
CA THR A 303 -6.45 20.50 27.97
C THR A 303 -5.24 21.41 28.21
N SER A 304 -4.09 21.22 27.54
CA SER A 304 -2.84 21.82 28.08
C SER A 304 -1.62 21.89 27.16
N THR A 305 -1.57 21.19 26.02
CA THR A 305 -0.39 21.25 25.14
C THR A 305 -0.49 22.44 24.16
N SER A 306 0.58 23.23 24.09
CA SER A 306 0.63 24.41 23.22
C SER A 306 0.71 24.07 21.74
N LEU A 307 0.01 24.83 20.89
CA LEU A 307 -0.12 24.61 19.44
C LEU A 307 1.23 24.57 18.73
N TRP A 308 2.17 25.39 19.18
CA TRP A 308 3.50 25.46 18.59
C TRP A 308 4.27 24.15 18.77
N VAL A 309 4.07 23.43 19.88
CA VAL A 309 4.71 22.13 20.13
C VAL A 309 4.21 21.10 19.13
N ILE A 310 2.90 21.04 18.90
CA ILE A 310 2.27 20.19 17.89
C ILE A 310 2.80 20.54 16.50
N GLY A 311 2.85 21.83 16.16
CA GLY A 311 3.36 22.31 14.87
C GLY A 311 4.82 21.92 14.63
N VAL A 312 5.68 22.07 15.64
CA VAL A 312 7.10 21.66 15.59
C VAL A 312 7.22 20.14 15.41
N ILE A 313 6.44 19.36 16.16
CA ILE A 313 6.40 17.89 16.06
C ILE A 313 6.02 17.45 14.64
N VAL A 314 4.90 17.95 14.12
CA VAL A 314 4.39 17.62 12.79
C VAL A 314 5.42 17.97 11.72
N THR A 315 5.97 19.18 11.79
CA THR A 315 6.99 19.66 10.85
C THR A 315 8.24 18.80 10.91
N GLY A 316 8.66 18.37 12.10
CA GLY A 316 9.79 17.47 12.29
C GLY A 316 9.59 16.09 11.67
N ILE A 317 8.40 15.48 11.80
CA ILE A 317 8.10 14.19 11.14
C ILE A 317 8.10 14.34 9.61
N ILE A 318 7.45 15.40 9.10
CA ILE A 318 7.41 15.70 7.66
C ILE A 318 8.82 15.92 7.11
N ALA A 319 9.62 16.76 7.77
CA ALA A 319 11.01 17.02 7.40
C ALA A 319 11.83 15.73 7.40
N GLY A 320 11.62 14.85 8.39
CA GLY A 320 12.23 13.53 8.46
C GLY A 320 11.96 12.65 7.24
N TRP A 321 10.70 12.51 6.84
CA TRP A 321 10.35 11.75 5.64
C TRP A 321 10.93 12.36 4.36
N VAL A 322 10.94 13.70 4.26
CA VAL A 322 11.54 14.41 3.13
C VAL A 322 13.05 14.19 3.09
N MET A 323 13.74 14.26 4.23
CA MET A 323 15.17 13.94 4.32
C MET A 323 15.45 12.52 3.83
N LEU A 324 14.67 11.53 4.25
CA LEU A 324 14.82 10.17 3.76
C LEU A 324 14.61 10.09 2.24
N LEU A 325 13.55 10.71 1.69
CA LEU A 325 13.32 10.74 0.25
C LEU A 325 14.48 11.39 -0.52
N VAL A 326 15.04 12.49 0.00
CA VAL A 326 16.22 13.14 -0.58
C VAL A 326 17.42 12.19 -0.52
N ALA A 327 17.67 11.55 0.62
CA ALA A 327 18.76 10.59 0.79
C ALA A 327 18.63 9.40 -0.19
N TYR A 328 17.44 8.82 -0.35
CA TYR A 328 17.19 7.75 -1.31
C TYR A 328 17.36 8.19 -2.78
N ARG A 329 17.10 9.47 -3.10
CA ARG A 329 17.25 10.01 -4.47
C ARG A 329 18.69 10.36 -4.81
N THR A 330 19.43 10.95 -3.88
CA THR A 330 20.83 11.32 -4.10
C THR A 330 21.74 10.10 -4.08
N ARG A 331 21.30 9.00 -3.44
CA ARG A 331 22.10 7.79 -3.29
C ARG A 331 22.19 6.97 -4.58
N ARG A 332 23.42 6.65 -4.96
CA ARG A 332 23.78 5.69 -6.02
C ARG A 332 24.35 4.40 -5.40
N ARG A 333 24.06 3.26 -6.02
CA ARG A 333 24.56 1.95 -5.58
C ARG A 333 26.03 1.80 -5.94
N THR A 334 26.87 1.62 -4.94
CA THR A 334 28.25 1.16 -5.12
C THR A 334 28.27 -0.36 -5.31
N PRO A 335 29.03 -0.91 -6.28
CA PRO A 335 29.95 -0.25 -7.22
C PRO A 335 29.33 0.14 -8.57
N SER A 336 28.08 -0.23 -8.85
CA SER A 336 27.45 -0.10 -10.17
C SER A 336 27.17 1.33 -10.65
N ASP A 337 27.29 2.33 -9.77
CA ASP A 337 26.87 3.73 -9.96
C ASP A 337 25.41 3.92 -10.44
N CYS A 338 24.62 2.85 -10.43
CA CYS A 338 23.22 2.88 -10.77
C CYS A 338 22.41 3.55 -9.64
N PRO A 339 21.40 4.37 -9.97
CA PRO A 339 20.48 4.90 -8.96
C PRO A 339 19.76 3.76 -8.22
N LEU A 340 19.42 3.98 -6.95
CA LEU A 340 18.61 3.02 -6.20
C LEU A 340 17.26 2.77 -6.91
N SER A 341 16.81 1.51 -6.86
CA SER A 341 15.51 1.16 -7.42
C SER A 341 14.41 1.98 -6.74
N ALA A 342 13.39 2.35 -7.53
CA ALA A 342 12.25 3.11 -7.05
C ALA A 342 11.54 2.47 -5.83
N GLY A 343 11.61 1.15 -5.70
CA GLY A 343 11.05 0.41 -4.57
C GLY A 343 11.50 0.91 -3.20
N TRP A 344 12.75 1.38 -3.06
CA TRP A 344 13.26 1.89 -1.78
C TRP A 344 12.64 3.24 -1.36
N ARG A 345 12.12 4.01 -2.33
CA ARG A 345 11.46 5.30 -2.09
C ARG A 345 9.98 5.16 -1.71
N ILE A 346 9.40 3.96 -1.87
CA ILE A 346 7.99 3.68 -1.57
C ILE A 346 7.69 3.91 -0.09
N THR A 347 8.47 3.31 0.81
CA THR A 347 8.22 3.41 2.26
C THR A 347 8.20 4.85 2.77
N PRO A 348 9.24 5.69 2.54
CA PRO A 348 9.22 7.06 3.05
C PRO A 348 8.17 7.94 2.36
N MET A 349 7.80 7.65 1.12
CA MET A 349 6.70 8.33 0.44
C MET A 349 5.34 7.99 1.09
N ILE A 350 5.07 6.71 1.37
CA ILE A 350 3.85 6.29 2.09
C ILE A 350 3.82 6.98 3.46
N GLY A 351 4.94 6.92 4.19
CA GLY A 351 5.10 7.57 5.49
C GLY A 351 4.75 9.06 5.44
N LEU A 352 5.32 9.81 4.50
CA LEU A 352 5.04 11.24 4.30
C LEU A 352 3.54 11.51 4.08
N ILE A 353 2.91 10.75 3.17
CA ILE A 353 1.50 10.94 2.81
C ILE A 353 0.62 10.67 4.04
N VAL A 354 0.88 9.58 4.77
CA VAL A 354 0.14 9.22 5.98
C VAL A 354 0.35 10.25 7.09
N THR A 355 1.58 10.73 7.31
CA THR A 355 1.86 11.78 8.30
C THR A 355 1.08 13.04 8.00
N ILE A 356 1.05 13.48 6.74
CA ILE A 356 0.32 14.70 6.39
C ILE A 356 -1.19 14.52 6.62
N ALA A 357 -1.74 13.34 6.29
CA ALA A 357 -3.13 13.03 6.56
C ALA A 357 -3.43 13.04 8.08
N VAL A 358 -2.60 12.38 8.89
CA VAL A 358 -2.77 12.30 10.35
C VAL A 358 -2.53 13.63 11.04
N ALA A 359 -1.59 14.45 10.55
CA ALA A 359 -1.24 15.74 11.13
C ALA A 359 -2.37 16.77 11.05
N SER A 360 -3.35 16.54 10.19
CA SER A 360 -4.55 17.37 10.14
C SER A 360 -5.27 17.37 11.49
N THR A 361 -5.51 16.22 12.11
CA THR A 361 -6.29 16.08 13.36
C THR A 361 -5.77 16.90 14.56
N PRO A 362 -4.48 16.85 14.94
CA PRO A 362 -3.99 17.63 16.08
C PRO A 362 -3.96 19.14 15.79
N ILE A 363 -3.65 19.57 14.56
CA ILE A 363 -3.72 21.00 14.16
C ILE A 363 -5.16 21.52 14.28
N GLN A 364 -6.14 20.65 14.02
CA GLN A 364 -7.57 20.97 14.16
C GLN A 364 -7.99 21.12 15.63
N GLN A 365 -7.56 20.22 16.51
CA GLN A 365 -7.83 20.36 17.93
C GLN A 365 -7.16 21.60 18.52
N ALA A 366 -5.95 21.89 18.04
CA ALA A 366 -5.13 23.02 18.44
C ALA A 366 -5.88 24.37 18.22
N LEU A 367 -6.42 24.66 17.03
CA LEU A 367 -7.02 25.99 16.79
C LEU A 367 -8.45 26.16 17.36
N ALA A 368 -8.85 25.38 18.37
CA ALA A 368 -10.20 25.38 18.96
C ALA A 368 -10.51 26.69 19.72
N ILE A 369 -11.11 27.63 19.01
CA ILE A 369 -11.83 28.82 19.51
C ILE A 369 -13.27 28.39 19.90
N PRO A 370 -13.94 29.02 20.90
CA PRO A 370 -15.27 28.60 21.40
C PRO A 370 -16.38 28.42 20.33
N LEU A 371 -17.42 27.68 20.75
CA LEU A 371 -18.24 26.71 20.01
C LEU A 371 -19.06 27.10 18.74
N PRO A 372 -19.39 28.35 18.34
CA PRO A 372 -20.22 28.55 17.14
C PRO A 372 -19.51 28.18 15.81
N TYR A 373 -18.17 28.11 15.82
CA TYR A 373 -17.36 27.89 14.61
C TYR A 373 -16.91 26.45 14.40
N ALA A 374 -17.17 25.53 15.35
CA ALA A 374 -16.67 24.15 15.29
C ALA A 374 -17.14 23.38 14.04
N ILE A 375 -18.35 23.67 13.55
CA ILE A 375 -18.95 23.01 12.38
C ILE A 375 -18.36 23.54 11.06
N ALA A 376 -18.26 24.86 10.90
CA ALA A 376 -17.64 25.49 9.73
C ALA A 376 -16.16 25.08 9.60
N ARG A 377 -15.54 24.89 10.76
CA ARG A 377 -14.16 24.48 10.92
C ARG A 377 -13.94 23.02 10.54
N ALA A 378 -14.73 22.10 11.10
CA ALA A 378 -14.71 20.69 10.68
C ALA A 378 -14.89 20.56 9.15
N CYS A 379 -15.79 21.33 8.54
CA CYS A 379 -15.92 21.39 7.08
C CYS A 379 -14.68 21.87 6.34
N ALA A 380 -14.11 23.02 6.72
CA ALA A 380 -12.91 23.56 6.09
C ALA A 380 -11.71 22.61 6.21
N GLU A 381 -11.69 21.84 7.29
CA GLU A 381 -10.63 20.92 7.70
C GLU A 381 -10.67 19.59 6.96
N THR A 382 -11.83 18.96 6.85
CA THR A 382 -11.95 17.76 6.03
C THR A 382 -11.82 18.13 4.54
N LEU A 383 -12.25 19.34 4.14
CA LEU A 383 -12.05 19.86 2.78
C LEU A 383 -10.57 20.08 2.46
N THR A 384 -9.76 20.53 3.42
CA THR A 384 -8.31 20.67 3.22
C THR A 384 -7.63 19.32 3.06
N ILE A 385 -8.03 18.28 3.79
CA ILE A 385 -7.51 16.92 3.61
C ILE A 385 -7.88 16.37 2.22
N VAL A 386 -9.12 16.60 1.78
CA VAL A 386 -9.56 16.22 0.44
C VAL A 386 -8.86 17.03 -0.66
N MET A 387 -8.63 18.34 -0.44
CA MET A 387 -7.84 19.20 -1.31
C MET A 387 -6.38 18.74 -1.39
N LEU A 388 -5.80 18.31 -0.28
CA LEU A 388 -4.42 17.82 -0.27
C LEU A 388 -4.31 16.45 -0.95
N GLY A 389 -5.27 15.56 -0.68
CA GLY A 389 -5.39 14.26 -1.37
C GLY A 389 -5.57 14.43 -2.88
N THR A 390 -6.42 15.37 -3.31
CA THR A 390 -6.60 15.71 -4.74
C THR A 390 -5.34 16.30 -5.34
N ILE A 391 -4.71 17.30 -4.70
CA ILE A 391 -3.48 17.93 -5.18
C ILE A 391 -2.37 16.90 -5.31
N LEU A 392 -2.25 15.99 -4.34
CA LEU A 392 -1.25 14.94 -4.35
C LEU A 392 -1.51 13.94 -5.48
N ILE A 393 -2.75 13.45 -5.64
CA ILE A 393 -3.14 12.57 -6.75
C ILE A 393 -2.89 13.26 -8.11
N ALA A 394 -3.26 14.53 -8.23
CA ALA A 394 -3.09 15.32 -9.45
C ALA A 394 -1.61 15.55 -9.78
N ALA A 395 -0.79 15.94 -8.80
CA ALA A 395 0.65 16.16 -8.95
C ALA A 395 1.39 14.87 -9.32
N ILE A 396 0.99 13.74 -8.71
CA ILE A 396 1.54 12.42 -9.01
C ILE A 396 1.13 11.96 -10.42
N CYS A 397 -0.12 12.23 -10.84
CA CYS A 397 -0.61 11.87 -12.16
C CYS A 397 -0.14 12.82 -13.29
N ALA A 398 0.35 14.02 -12.96
CA ALA A 398 0.78 15.03 -13.93
C ALA A 398 2.30 15.09 -14.12
N SER A 399 3.10 14.65 -13.14
CA SER A 399 4.57 14.71 -13.21
C SER A 399 5.17 13.59 -14.08
N GLY A 400 5.07 13.77 -15.40
CA GLY A 400 5.49 12.79 -16.41
C GLY A 400 6.98 12.41 -16.43
N GLY A 401 7.87 13.13 -15.74
CA GLY A 401 9.32 12.89 -15.78
C GLY A 401 10.04 12.75 -14.44
N MET A 402 9.49 13.26 -13.33
CA MET A 402 10.21 13.31 -12.04
C MET A 402 10.07 12.05 -11.19
N TRP A 403 9.03 11.24 -11.45
CA TRP A 403 8.68 10.09 -10.62
C TRP A 403 8.67 8.82 -11.46
N SER A 404 9.15 7.73 -10.88
CA SER A 404 9.04 6.41 -11.50
C SER A 404 7.58 5.95 -11.53
N ALA A 405 7.25 5.01 -12.42
CA ALA A 405 5.91 4.44 -12.49
C ALA A 405 5.49 3.77 -11.16
N GLN A 406 6.43 3.15 -10.44
CA GLN A 406 6.16 2.52 -9.14
C GLN A 406 5.79 3.55 -8.08
N GLU A 407 6.55 4.64 -7.95
CA GLU A 407 6.24 5.70 -6.99
C GLU A 407 4.89 6.35 -7.30
N ARG A 408 4.59 6.58 -8.59
CA ARG A 408 3.28 7.12 -8.97
C ARG A 408 2.13 6.19 -8.58
N ASN A 409 2.29 4.90 -8.82
CA ASN A 409 1.28 3.90 -8.51
C ASN A 409 1.05 3.77 -7.00
N THR A 410 2.13 3.69 -6.22
CA THR A 410 2.05 3.62 -4.77
C THR A 410 1.43 4.89 -4.20
N GLY A 411 1.86 6.08 -4.63
CA GLY A 411 1.30 7.33 -4.13
C GLY A 411 -0.19 7.49 -4.46
N ALA A 412 -0.61 7.06 -5.66
CA ALA A 412 -2.02 7.02 -6.04
C ALA A 412 -2.83 6.03 -5.16
N LEU A 413 -2.30 4.83 -4.92
CA LEU A 413 -2.94 3.83 -4.05
C LEU A 413 -3.08 4.32 -2.61
N THR A 414 -2.00 4.86 -2.02
CA THR A 414 -2.01 5.38 -0.65
C THR A 414 -3.00 6.53 -0.51
N SER A 415 -3.02 7.46 -1.46
CA SER A 415 -3.98 8.58 -1.45
C SER A 415 -5.42 8.08 -1.61
N ALA A 416 -5.66 7.09 -2.46
CA ALA A 416 -6.97 6.48 -2.64
C ALA A 416 -7.47 5.78 -1.36
N ILE A 417 -6.59 5.03 -0.67
CA ILE A 417 -6.90 4.39 0.60
C ILE A 417 -7.25 5.43 1.68
N ILE A 418 -6.51 6.53 1.76
CA ILE A 418 -6.80 7.61 2.72
C ILE A 418 -8.17 8.23 2.43
N LEU A 419 -8.49 8.53 1.17
CA LEU A 419 -9.80 9.03 0.80
C LEU A 419 -10.92 8.02 1.10
N THR A 420 -10.68 6.72 0.92
CA THR A 420 -11.63 5.66 1.31
C THR A 420 -11.87 5.67 2.81
N ILE A 421 -10.83 5.75 3.63
CA ILE A 421 -10.94 5.80 5.10
C ILE A 421 -11.73 7.05 5.52
N LEU A 422 -11.42 8.22 4.95
CA LEU A 422 -12.13 9.47 5.23
C LEU A 422 -13.60 9.42 4.81
N ALA A 423 -13.87 8.87 3.62
CA ALA A 423 -15.22 8.73 3.13
C ALA A 423 -16.05 7.83 4.08
N ILE A 424 -15.52 6.67 4.47
CA ILE A 424 -16.25 5.72 5.33
C ILE A 424 -16.38 6.25 6.77
N GLY A 425 -15.28 6.71 7.37
CA GLY A 425 -15.23 7.06 8.80
C GLY A 425 -16.12 8.22 9.19
N GLU A 426 -16.25 9.23 8.32
CA GLU A 426 -17.01 10.45 8.62
C GLU A 426 -18.48 10.41 8.15
N PHE A 427 -18.91 9.33 7.50
CA PHE A 427 -20.25 9.28 6.89
C PHE A 427 -21.38 9.24 7.93
N GLU A 428 -21.20 8.49 9.03
CA GLU A 428 -22.19 8.36 10.10
C GLU A 428 -22.19 9.53 11.10
N SER A 429 -21.43 10.59 10.82
CA SER A 429 -21.38 11.77 11.70
C SER A 429 -22.80 12.33 11.93
N HIS A 430 -23.12 12.66 13.19
CA HIS A 430 -24.37 13.36 13.53
C HIS A 430 -24.38 14.80 12.98
N TYR A 431 -23.19 15.37 12.76
CA TYR A 431 -23.00 16.68 12.19
C TYR A 431 -23.09 16.62 10.66
N GLY A 432 -24.17 17.18 10.11
CA GLY A 432 -24.42 17.21 8.65
C GLY A 432 -23.24 17.72 7.81
N PRO A 433 -22.52 18.78 8.23
CA PRO A 433 -21.44 19.31 7.42
C PRO A 433 -20.18 18.41 7.34
N VAL A 434 -19.90 17.60 8.38
CA VAL A 434 -18.84 16.57 8.33
C VAL A 434 -19.17 15.48 7.31
N ARG A 435 -20.43 15.05 7.27
CA ARG A 435 -20.93 14.11 6.27
C ARG A 435 -20.81 14.64 4.84
N VAL A 436 -21.03 15.94 4.63
CA VAL A 436 -20.80 16.57 3.31
C VAL A 436 -19.35 16.34 2.88
N VAL A 437 -18.38 16.35 3.80
CA VAL A 437 -17.01 16.12 3.39
C VAL A 437 -16.69 14.66 3.11
N SER A 438 -17.30 13.71 3.83
CA SER A 438 -17.27 12.30 3.41
C SER A 438 -17.75 12.14 1.95
N LEU A 439 -18.83 12.83 1.57
CA LEU A 439 -19.33 12.84 0.19
C LEU A 439 -18.35 13.50 -0.79
N ILE A 440 -17.69 14.60 -0.41
CA ILE A 440 -16.68 15.27 -1.26
C ILE A 440 -15.44 14.38 -1.41
N ALA A 441 -15.00 13.68 -0.35
CA ALA A 441 -13.91 12.71 -0.40
C ALA A 441 -14.25 11.56 -1.36
N TYR A 442 -15.48 11.05 -1.30
CA TYR A 442 -15.96 10.04 -2.23
C TYR A 442 -16.02 10.54 -3.68
N ALA A 443 -16.59 11.73 -3.91
CA ALA A 443 -16.64 12.34 -5.24
C ALA A 443 -15.24 12.57 -5.83
N THR A 444 -14.31 13.01 -4.99
CA THR A 444 -12.89 13.14 -5.32
C THR A 444 -12.28 11.81 -5.76
N LEU A 445 -12.55 10.75 -5.00
CA LEU A 445 -12.07 9.41 -5.31
C LEU A 445 -12.63 8.92 -6.66
N LEU A 446 -13.90 9.21 -6.96
CA LEU A 446 -14.49 8.92 -8.28
C LEU A 446 -13.81 9.70 -9.40
N ILE A 447 -13.50 10.99 -9.21
CA ILE A 447 -12.76 11.79 -10.20
C ILE A 447 -11.35 11.19 -10.44
N ALA A 448 -10.68 10.76 -9.37
CA ALA A 448 -9.39 10.09 -9.43
C ALA A 448 -9.44 8.75 -10.18
N VAL A 449 -10.59 8.05 -10.18
CA VAL A 449 -10.83 6.87 -11.03
C VAL A 449 -11.10 7.27 -12.48
N ILE A 450 -11.98 8.24 -12.71
CA ILE A 450 -12.39 8.65 -14.06
C ILE A 450 -11.18 9.08 -14.91
N LEU A 451 -10.26 9.88 -14.34
CA LEU A 451 -9.15 10.48 -15.08
C LEU A 451 -8.19 9.45 -15.74
N PRO A 452 -7.63 8.45 -15.03
CA PRO A 452 -6.82 7.39 -15.64
C PRO A 452 -7.59 6.58 -16.69
N TRP A 453 -8.86 6.24 -16.45
CA TRP A 453 -9.66 5.44 -17.37
C TRP A 453 -10.00 6.22 -18.66
N ILE A 454 -10.27 7.52 -18.57
CA ILE A 454 -10.46 8.40 -19.75
C ILE A 454 -9.15 8.54 -20.55
N ARG A 455 -8.01 8.73 -19.87
CA ARG A 455 -6.70 8.82 -20.54
C ARG A 455 -6.36 7.53 -21.30
N ASP A 456 -6.67 6.37 -20.71
CA ASP A 456 -6.43 5.06 -21.32
C ASP A 456 -7.20 4.87 -22.64
N ALA A 457 -8.37 5.51 -22.78
CA ALA A 457 -9.15 5.48 -24.01
C ALA A 457 -8.31 5.86 -25.24
N THR A 458 -7.40 6.82 -25.06
CA THR A 458 -6.55 7.42 -26.10
C THR A 458 -5.17 6.77 -26.25
N SER A 459 -4.78 5.86 -25.35
CA SER A 459 -3.40 5.36 -25.32
C SER A 459 -3.18 3.99 -25.94
N LYS A 460 -1.94 3.72 -26.38
CA LYS A 460 -1.51 2.44 -26.97
C LYS A 460 -1.57 1.30 -25.92
N PRO A 461 -1.81 0.04 -26.34
CA PRO A 461 -2.12 -1.11 -25.46
C PRO A 461 -1.05 -1.52 -24.44
N ARG A 462 0.17 -0.95 -24.47
CA ARG A 462 1.27 -1.24 -23.53
C ARG A 462 1.51 -0.09 -22.56
N ASN A 463 0.45 0.54 -22.06
CA ASN A 463 0.59 1.71 -21.23
C ASN A 463 0.84 1.35 -19.75
N PRO A 464 1.90 1.87 -19.10
CA PRO A 464 2.21 1.60 -17.68
C PRO A 464 1.12 2.10 -16.71
N LEU A 465 0.17 2.91 -17.19
CA LEU A 465 -1.03 3.38 -16.47
C LEU A 465 -2.06 2.27 -16.20
N ALA A 466 -1.91 1.10 -16.82
CA ALA A 466 -2.84 -0.02 -16.66
C ALA A 466 -2.91 -0.56 -15.23
N ILE A 467 -1.83 -0.45 -14.44
CA ILE A 467 -1.82 -0.86 -13.03
C ILE A 467 -2.42 0.24 -12.15
N THR A 468 -2.09 1.52 -12.44
CA THR A 468 -2.57 2.68 -11.69
C THR A 468 -4.10 2.74 -11.63
N ARG A 469 -4.76 2.49 -12.77
CA ARG A 469 -6.23 2.52 -12.84
C ARG A 469 -6.88 1.53 -11.86
N TRP A 470 -6.37 0.30 -11.79
CA TRP A 470 -6.93 -0.73 -10.91
C TRP A 470 -6.64 -0.42 -9.44
N MET A 471 -5.45 0.13 -9.14
CA MET A 471 -5.08 0.55 -7.80
C MET A 471 -5.99 1.64 -7.22
N VAL A 472 -6.50 2.56 -8.04
CA VAL A 472 -7.44 3.60 -7.58
C VAL A 472 -8.90 3.11 -7.62
N THR A 473 -9.23 2.21 -8.56
CA THR A 473 -10.60 1.69 -8.72
C THR A 473 -11.04 0.83 -7.53
N TRP A 474 -10.18 -0.05 -7.02
CA TRP A 474 -10.54 -0.93 -5.90
C TRP A 474 -10.92 -0.16 -4.62
N PRO A 475 -10.13 0.80 -4.12
CA PRO A 475 -10.52 1.63 -2.99
C PRO A 475 -11.83 2.41 -3.22
N ALA A 476 -12.09 2.87 -4.44
CA ALA A 476 -13.35 3.53 -4.80
C ALA A 476 -14.55 2.59 -4.74
N VAL A 477 -14.40 1.36 -5.23
CA VAL A 477 -15.43 0.32 -5.13
C VAL A 477 -15.72 -0.04 -3.67
N VAL A 478 -14.68 -0.22 -2.86
CA VAL A 478 -14.82 -0.49 -1.42
C VAL A 478 -15.52 0.68 -0.72
N ALA A 479 -15.12 1.92 -0.99
CA ALA A 479 -15.77 3.11 -0.45
C ALA A 479 -17.26 3.18 -0.85
N GLY A 480 -17.55 3.01 -2.14
CA GLY A 480 -18.93 3.08 -2.65
C GLY A 480 -19.84 2.01 -2.06
N LEU A 481 -19.34 0.77 -1.94
CA LEU A 481 -20.08 -0.33 -1.33
C LEU A 481 -20.32 -0.09 0.17
N ALA A 482 -19.27 0.31 0.91
CA ALA A 482 -19.37 0.60 2.33
C ALA A 482 -20.35 1.74 2.60
N LEU A 483 -20.23 2.86 1.88
CA LEU A 483 -21.15 3.99 1.98
C LEU A 483 -22.59 3.58 1.64
N PHE A 484 -22.80 2.76 0.60
CA PHE A 484 -24.13 2.27 0.25
C PHE A 484 -24.75 1.43 1.38
N VAL A 485 -23.98 0.51 1.97
CA VAL A 485 -24.44 -0.31 3.10
C VAL A 485 -24.74 0.56 4.32
N LEU A 486 -23.86 1.52 4.65
CA LEU A 486 -24.08 2.47 5.74
C LEU A 486 -25.34 3.32 5.50
N ALA A 487 -25.55 3.80 4.27
CA ALA A 487 -26.74 4.58 3.92
C ALA A 487 -28.05 3.78 3.99
N LEU A 488 -27.99 2.44 3.86
CA LEU A 488 -29.16 1.58 4.04
C LEU A 488 -29.50 1.31 5.51
N HIS A 489 -28.51 1.24 6.40
CA HIS A 489 -28.70 0.83 7.80
C HIS A 489 -28.68 1.98 8.80
N SER A 490 -27.99 3.07 8.49
CA SER A 490 -27.82 4.17 9.43
C SER A 490 -29.10 5.00 9.55
N HIS A 491 -29.65 5.09 10.76
CA HIS A 491 -30.79 5.97 11.06
C HIS A 491 -30.39 7.45 11.14
N VAL A 492 -29.09 7.72 11.33
CA VAL A 492 -28.50 9.06 11.48
C VAL A 492 -28.23 9.71 10.12
N ALA A 493 -27.90 8.91 9.10
CA ALA A 493 -27.62 9.42 7.77
C ALA A 493 -28.89 9.53 6.91
N ARG A 494 -29.46 10.74 6.82
CA ARG A 494 -30.58 11.04 5.90
C ARG A 494 -30.17 11.05 4.42
N THR A 495 -28.93 10.66 4.10
CA THR A 495 -28.42 10.59 2.74
C THR A 495 -29.01 9.37 2.03
N PRO A 496 -29.76 9.55 0.94
CA PRO A 496 -30.35 8.42 0.22
C PRO A 496 -29.24 7.56 -0.38
N ALA A 497 -29.29 6.24 -0.15
CA ALA A 497 -28.33 5.28 -0.70
C ALA A 497 -28.24 5.36 -2.24
N ASP A 498 -29.32 5.76 -2.90
CA ASP A 498 -29.41 5.97 -4.35
C ASP A 498 -28.48 7.08 -4.85
N LEU A 499 -28.13 8.06 -4.00
CA LEU A 499 -27.19 9.11 -4.38
C LEU A 499 -25.78 8.53 -4.61
N ILE A 500 -25.35 7.60 -3.74
CA ILE A 500 -24.00 7.01 -3.79
C ILE A 500 -23.86 6.12 -5.04
N THR A 501 -24.84 5.24 -5.28
CA THR A 501 -24.87 4.38 -6.47
C THR A 501 -25.12 5.21 -7.73
N GLY A 502 -25.94 6.26 -7.62
CA GLY A 502 -26.18 7.28 -8.62
C GLY A 502 -24.90 7.91 -9.15
N VAL A 503 -24.14 8.59 -8.29
CA VAL A 503 -22.89 9.27 -8.69
C VAL A 503 -21.83 8.28 -9.21
N SER A 504 -21.80 7.07 -8.66
CA SER A 504 -20.88 6.02 -9.12
C SER A 504 -21.27 5.51 -10.51
N GLY A 505 -22.56 5.29 -10.76
CA GLY A 505 -23.11 4.91 -12.05
C GLY A 505 -22.82 5.97 -13.11
N VAL A 506 -23.04 7.25 -12.80
CA VAL A 506 -22.70 8.38 -13.69
C VAL A 506 -21.19 8.41 -14.01
N ALA A 507 -20.32 8.20 -13.01
CA ALA A 507 -18.87 8.15 -13.23
C ALA A 507 -18.47 7.05 -14.22
N VAL A 508 -19.01 5.83 -14.04
CA VAL A 508 -18.75 4.69 -14.94
C VAL A 508 -19.33 4.94 -16.34
N LEU A 509 -20.52 5.54 -16.43
CA LEU A 509 -21.13 5.93 -17.71
C LEU A 509 -20.30 6.95 -18.46
N ALA A 510 -19.75 7.96 -17.77
CA ALA A 510 -18.89 8.97 -18.39
C ALA A 510 -17.63 8.34 -19.02
N VAL A 511 -17.01 7.39 -18.32
CA VAL A 511 -15.87 6.61 -18.85
C VAL A 511 -16.29 5.81 -20.08
N GLY A 512 -17.40 5.06 -20.00
CA GLY A 512 -17.92 4.24 -21.11
C GLY A 512 -18.30 5.07 -22.34
N ALA A 513 -18.93 6.22 -22.15
CA ALA A 513 -19.28 7.16 -23.22
C ALA A 513 -18.03 7.69 -23.92
N ARG A 514 -17.01 8.09 -23.15
CA ARG A 514 -15.73 8.54 -23.72
C ARG A 514 -15.02 7.42 -24.49
N TRP A 515 -15.07 6.20 -23.99
CA TRP A 515 -14.49 5.03 -24.67
C TRP A 515 -15.14 4.76 -26.02
N MET A 516 -16.47 4.81 -26.12
CA MET A 516 -17.17 4.68 -27.40
C MET A 516 -16.82 5.82 -28.36
N ALA A 517 -16.72 7.05 -27.87
CA ALA A 517 -16.38 8.21 -28.69
C ALA A 517 -14.98 8.10 -29.32
N VAL A 518 -14.02 7.50 -28.61
CA VAL A 518 -12.64 7.32 -29.10
C VAL A 518 -12.48 6.01 -29.89
N ARG A 519 -13.26 4.97 -29.57
CA ARG A 519 -13.14 3.63 -30.18
C ARG A 519 -14.48 3.25 -30.83
N PRO A 520 -14.70 3.61 -32.11
CA PRO A 520 -16.00 3.38 -32.78
C PRO A 520 -16.36 1.89 -32.92
N MET A 521 -15.40 0.98 -32.72
CA MET A 521 -15.65 -0.46 -32.72
C MET A 521 -16.17 -1.02 -31.37
N LEU A 522 -16.16 -0.23 -30.30
CA LEU A 522 -16.72 -0.66 -29.01
C LEU A 522 -18.25 -0.66 -29.07
N ARG A 523 -18.85 -1.83 -28.89
CA ARG A 523 -20.31 -1.97 -28.80
C ARG A 523 -20.83 -1.28 -27.53
N SER A 524 -21.93 -0.54 -27.68
CA SER A 524 -22.57 0.21 -26.58
C SER A 524 -22.96 -0.66 -25.39
N ARG A 525 -23.28 -1.94 -25.64
CA ARG A 525 -23.57 -2.93 -24.60
C ARG A 525 -22.40 -3.10 -23.62
N ASN A 526 -21.17 -3.27 -24.09
CA ASN A 526 -20.04 -3.54 -23.19
C ASN A 526 -19.54 -2.26 -22.50
N ALA A 527 -19.73 -1.10 -23.14
CA ALA A 527 -19.24 0.17 -22.62
C ALA A 527 -20.18 0.80 -21.58
N LEU A 528 -21.50 0.75 -21.82
CA LEU A 528 -22.49 1.46 -20.98
C LEU A 528 -23.18 0.58 -19.94
N SER A 529 -23.25 -0.74 -20.15
CA SER A 529 -23.98 -1.62 -19.22
C SER A 529 -23.52 -1.54 -17.76
N PRO A 530 -22.22 -1.52 -17.40
CA PRO A 530 -21.85 -1.49 -15.99
C PRO A 530 -22.30 -0.19 -15.32
N GLY A 531 -22.24 0.93 -16.04
CA GLY A 531 -22.70 2.22 -15.53
C GLY A 531 -24.22 2.28 -15.38
N LEU A 532 -24.98 1.79 -16.37
CA LEU A 532 -26.45 1.71 -16.28
C LEU A 532 -26.91 0.78 -15.17
N ALA A 533 -26.27 -0.38 -15.04
CA ALA A 533 -26.57 -1.33 -13.98
C ALA A 533 -26.31 -0.72 -12.60
N LEU A 534 -25.16 -0.08 -12.39
CA LEU A 534 -24.82 0.57 -11.13
C LEU A 534 -25.74 1.75 -10.80
N LEU A 535 -26.20 2.48 -11.83
CA LEU A 535 -27.12 3.61 -11.68
C LEU A 535 -28.52 3.19 -11.25
N MET A 536 -29.02 2.06 -11.77
CA MET A 536 -30.44 1.69 -11.66
C MET A 536 -30.71 0.51 -10.74
N VAL A 537 -29.90 -0.55 -10.82
CA VAL A 537 -30.19 -1.83 -10.16
C VAL A 537 -30.15 -1.73 -8.64
N PRO A 538 -29.16 -1.08 -8.00
CA PRO A 538 -29.16 -0.91 -6.55
C PRO A 538 -30.39 -0.15 -6.05
N SER A 539 -30.82 0.89 -6.78
CA SER A 539 -32.01 1.68 -6.43
C SER A 539 -33.30 0.88 -6.58
N LEU A 540 -33.39 0.06 -7.64
CA LEU A 540 -34.49 -0.88 -7.83
C LEU A 540 -34.55 -1.88 -6.67
N ILE A 541 -33.43 -2.53 -6.32
CA ILE A 541 -33.37 -3.49 -5.19
C ILE A 541 -33.73 -2.80 -3.87
N ALA A 542 -33.22 -1.60 -3.62
CA ALA A 542 -33.54 -0.83 -2.42
C ALA A 542 -35.03 -0.47 -2.34
N GLY A 543 -35.74 -0.38 -3.47
CA GLY A 543 -37.19 -0.22 -3.51
C GLY A 543 -37.98 -1.43 -2.99
N TRP A 544 -37.35 -2.61 -2.92
CA TRP A 544 -37.98 -3.85 -2.45
C TRP A 544 -37.69 -4.10 -0.97
N THR A 545 -36.49 -3.71 -0.51
CA THR A 545 -36.01 -4.04 0.84
C THR A 545 -36.23 -2.93 1.86
N ALA A 546 -36.31 -1.68 1.41
CA ALA A 546 -36.45 -0.53 2.29
C ALA A 546 -37.88 0.05 2.27
N PRO A 547 -38.27 0.85 3.28
CA PRO A 547 -39.57 1.51 3.30
C PRO A 547 -39.81 2.36 2.03
N PRO A 548 -41.07 2.43 1.56
CA PRO A 548 -41.40 3.17 0.35
C PRO A 548 -41.05 4.65 0.52
N SER A 549 -40.19 5.15 -0.38
CA SER A 549 -39.78 6.56 -0.43
C SER A 549 -40.17 7.16 -1.79
N PRO A 550 -41.15 8.06 -1.85
CA PRO A 550 -41.57 8.71 -3.09
C PRO A 550 -40.42 9.32 -3.93
N PRO A 551 -39.42 10.02 -3.35
CA PRO A 551 -38.35 10.61 -4.17
C PRO A 551 -37.49 9.57 -4.88
N ARG A 552 -37.23 8.41 -4.27
CA ARG A 552 -36.49 7.30 -4.91
C ARG A 552 -37.26 6.76 -6.11
N MET A 553 -38.56 6.52 -5.92
CA MET A 553 -39.41 5.98 -6.98
C MET A 553 -39.47 6.94 -8.17
N ILE A 554 -39.71 8.23 -7.92
CA ILE A 554 -39.74 9.26 -8.96
C ILE A 554 -38.38 9.37 -9.65
N ALA A 555 -37.27 9.39 -8.91
CA ALA A 555 -35.94 9.48 -9.49
C ALA A 555 -35.62 8.26 -10.37
N LEU A 556 -35.87 7.04 -9.89
CA LEU A 556 -35.64 5.81 -10.67
C LEU A 556 -36.50 5.77 -11.93
N PHE A 557 -37.77 6.17 -11.84
CA PHE A 557 -38.67 6.29 -12.98
C PHE A 557 -38.12 7.27 -14.03
N VAL A 558 -37.76 8.50 -13.62
CA VAL A 558 -37.22 9.53 -14.52
C VAL A 558 -35.92 9.05 -15.17
N ILE A 559 -34.99 8.48 -14.41
CA ILE A 559 -33.72 7.96 -14.94
C ILE A 559 -33.97 6.82 -15.94
N ALA A 560 -34.93 5.92 -15.67
CA ALA A 560 -35.30 4.83 -16.57
C ALA A 560 -35.92 5.34 -17.88
N VAL A 561 -36.82 6.31 -17.81
CA VAL A 561 -37.41 6.96 -18.99
C VAL A 561 -36.33 7.67 -19.82
N ILE A 562 -35.44 8.43 -19.18
CA ILE A 562 -34.32 9.10 -19.88
C ILE A 562 -33.44 8.06 -20.60
N ALA A 563 -33.10 6.95 -19.95
CA ALA A 563 -32.30 5.90 -20.58
C ALA A 563 -32.98 5.26 -21.80
N VAL A 564 -34.30 5.00 -21.72
CA VAL A 564 -35.10 4.51 -22.85
C VAL A 564 -35.10 5.52 -23.99
N MET A 565 -35.35 6.80 -23.70
CA MET A 565 -35.39 7.87 -24.69
C MET A 565 -34.03 8.07 -25.36
N VAL A 566 -32.94 8.15 -24.60
CA VAL A 566 -31.58 8.27 -25.12
C VAL A 566 -31.21 7.03 -25.96
N GLY A 567 -31.57 5.84 -25.49
CA GLY A 567 -31.37 4.59 -26.23
C GLY A 567 -32.10 4.55 -27.57
N ALA A 568 -33.35 5.02 -27.59
CA ALA A 568 -34.17 5.09 -28.80
C ALA A 568 -33.67 6.16 -29.78
N ILE A 569 -33.39 7.38 -29.30
CA ILE A 569 -32.96 8.52 -30.12
C ILE A 569 -31.57 8.28 -30.73
N LEU A 570 -30.63 7.75 -29.93
CA LEU A 570 -29.25 7.51 -30.38
C LEU A 570 -29.05 6.11 -31.00
N GLY A 571 -30.09 5.28 -31.08
CA GLY A 571 -29.99 3.89 -31.56
C GLY A 571 -29.09 3.00 -30.69
N LEU A 572 -28.93 3.31 -29.41
CA LEU A 572 -28.09 2.57 -28.48
C LEU A 572 -28.87 1.45 -27.80
N GLN A 573 -28.49 0.20 -28.07
CA GLN A 573 -29.14 -0.97 -27.49
C GLN A 573 -29.06 -1.03 -25.95
N ALA A 574 -27.93 -0.63 -25.36
CA ALA A 574 -27.73 -0.79 -23.91
C ALA A 574 -28.65 0.11 -23.05
N PRO A 575 -28.72 1.44 -23.28
CA PRO A 575 -29.66 2.30 -22.56
C PRO A 575 -31.11 1.91 -22.78
N LEU A 576 -31.47 1.52 -24.01
CA LEU A 576 -32.82 1.08 -24.34
C LEU A 576 -33.20 -0.18 -23.56
N ALA A 577 -32.35 -1.20 -23.57
CA ALA A 577 -32.63 -2.48 -22.91
C ALA A 577 -32.67 -2.35 -21.38
N PHE A 578 -31.66 -1.73 -20.77
CA PHE A 578 -31.63 -1.55 -19.31
C PHE A 578 -32.76 -0.63 -18.84
N GLY A 579 -32.97 0.50 -19.54
CA GLY A 579 -34.05 1.43 -19.23
C GLY A 579 -35.42 0.73 -19.30
N ALA A 580 -35.69 -0.04 -20.35
CA ALA A 580 -36.96 -0.75 -20.50
C ALA A 580 -37.17 -1.82 -19.43
N VAL A 581 -36.15 -2.64 -19.14
CA VAL A 581 -36.22 -3.70 -18.11
C VAL A 581 -36.45 -3.08 -16.73
N VAL A 582 -35.66 -2.07 -16.36
CA VAL A 582 -35.79 -1.39 -15.05
C VAL A 582 -37.11 -0.65 -14.95
N LEU A 583 -37.54 0.08 -15.98
CA LEU A 583 -38.81 0.79 -16.00
C LEU A 583 -39.97 -0.19 -15.80
N THR A 584 -39.94 -1.33 -16.49
CA THR A 584 -40.97 -2.37 -16.36
C THR A 584 -40.99 -2.95 -14.94
N ALA A 585 -39.82 -3.34 -14.42
CA ALA A 585 -39.70 -3.85 -13.07
C ALA A 585 -40.16 -2.82 -12.03
N HIS A 586 -39.78 -1.55 -12.21
CA HIS A 586 -40.16 -0.46 -11.32
C HIS A 586 -41.68 -0.23 -11.31
N VAL A 587 -42.30 -0.11 -12.49
CA VAL A 587 -43.77 0.03 -12.60
C VAL A 587 -44.47 -1.17 -11.96
N LEU A 588 -43.98 -2.38 -12.19
CA LEU A 588 -44.53 -3.59 -11.57
C LEU A 588 -44.45 -3.49 -10.03
N THR A 589 -43.31 -3.06 -9.49
CA THR A 589 -43.13 -2.93 -8.03
C THR A 589 -44.03 -1.89 -7.40
N VAL A 590 -44.23 -0.75 -8.08
CA VAL A 590 -45.10 0.33 -7.61
C VAL A 590 -46.57 -0.08 -7.68
N LEU A 591 -46.97 -0.78 -8.74
CA LEU A 591 -48.35 -1.24 -8.93
C LEU A 591 -48.70 -2.49 -8.13
N TRP A 592 -47.72 -3.27 -7.68
CA TRP A 592 -47.94 -4.55 -6.98
C TRP A 592 -48.90 -4.46 -5.78
N PRO A 593 -48.76 -3.48 -4.86
CA PRO A 593 -49.68 -3.35 -3.73
C PRO A 593 -51.10 -2.92 -4.14
N TRP A 594 -51.26 -2.34 -5.32
CA TRP A 594 -52.56 -1.94 -5.88
C TRP A 594 -53.21 -3.08 -6.65
N LEU A 595 -52.41 -3.92 -7.32
CA LEU A 595 -52.89 -5.14 -7.99
C LEU A 595 -53.60 -6.07 -7.01
N GLY A 596 -53.07 -6.25 -5.78
CA GLY A 596 -53.76 -7.04 -4.75
C GLY A 596 -55.10 -6.47 -4.30
N ARG A 597 -55.26 -5.14 -4.32
CA ARG A 597 -56.55 -4.48 -4.03
C ARG A 597 -57.50 -4.51 -5.24
N LEU A 598 -56.97 -4.38 -6.44
CA LEU A 598 -57.74 -4.44 -7.69
C LEU A 598 -58.16 -5.87 -8.05
N SER A 599 -57.45 -6.90 -7.59
CA SER A 599 -57.80 -8.29 -7.83
C SER A 599 -59.11 -8.72 -7.16
N GLU A 600 -59.58 -7.97 -6.16
CA GLU A 600 -60.91 -8.14 -5.58
C GLU A 600 -62.03 -7.83 -6.58
N TYR A 601 -61.73 -7.06 -7.63
CA TYR A 601 -62.68 -6.65 -8.65
C TYR A 601 -62.48 -7.44 -9.96
N TRP A 602 -63.39 -8.35 -10.27
CA TRP A 602 -63.32 -9.21 -11.46
C TRP A 602 -63.21 -8.43 -12.79
N TRP A 603 -63.81 -7.24 -12.88
CA TRP A 603 -63.79 -6.39 -14.08
C TRP A 603 -62.42 -5.77 -14.38
N ALA A 604 -61.54 -5.66 -13.37
CA ALA A 604 -60.19 -5.14 -13.57
C ALA A 604 -59.36 -6.03 -14.52
N TRP A 605 -59.59 -7.35 -14.49
CA TRP A 605 -58.95 -8.31 -15.40
C TRP A 605 -59.40 -8.14 -16.86
N VAL A 606 -60.67 -7.80 -17.08
CA VAL A 606 -61.20 -7.51 -18.42
C VAL A 606 -60.56 -6.25 -18.99
N LEU A 607 -60.45 -5.19 -18.17
CA LEU A 607 -59.81 -3.93 -18.58
C LEU A 607 -58.31 -4.13 -18.89
N LEU A 608 -57.61 -4.92 -18.08
CA LEU A 608 -56.20 -5.23 -18.29
C LEU A 608 -55.98 -6.07 -19.56
N ALA A 609 -56.79 -7.11 -19.78
CA ALA A 609 -56.73 -7.93 -20.99
C ALA A 609 -57.05 -7.11 -22.25
N ALA A 610 -58.06 -6.23 -22.19
CA ALA A 610 -58.38 -5.30 -23.26
C ALA A 610 -57.23 -4.34 -23.56
N GLY A 611 -56.60 -3.77 -22.53
CA GLY A 611 -55.43 -2.89 -22.67
C GLY A 611 -54.23 -3.58 -23.33
N VAL A 612 -53.92 -4.82 -22.91
CA VAL A 612 -52.84 -5.63 -23.52
C VAL A 612 -53.14 -5.93 -24.99
N MET A 613 -54.38 -6.32 -25.31
CA MET A 613 -54.80 -6.54 -26.69
C MET A 613 -54.65 -5.29 -27.56
N LEU A 614 -54.97 -4.12 -27.02
CA LEU A 614 -54.87 -2.85 -27.73
C LEU A 614 -53.41 -2.48 -28.03
N ILE A 615 -52.49 -2.73 -27.10
CA ILE A 615 -51.04 -2.55 -27.30
C ILE A 615 -50.50 -3.50 -28.37
N ILE A 616 -50.87 -4.79 -28.32
CA ILE A 616 -50.46 -5.78 -29.33
C ILE A 616 -50.96 -5.36 -30.71
N MET A 617 -52.21 -4.91 -30.81
CA MET A 617 -52.81 -4.45 -32.06
C MET A 617 -52.08 -3.22 -32.62
N ALA A 618 -51.76 -2.25 -31.78
CA ALA A 618 -51.02 -1.03 -32.15
C ALA A 618 -49.60 -1.36 -32.64
N ALA A 619 -48.86 -2.22 -31.93
CA ALA A 619 -47.51 -2.63 -32.32
C ALA A 619 -47.52 -3.40 -33.66
N ARG A 620 -48.52 -4.25 -33.87
CA ARG A 620 -48.69 -5.02 -35.12
C ARG A 620 -49.07 -4.13 -36.29
N TYR A 621 -49.86 -3.09 -36.04
CA TYR A 621 -50.22 -2.09 -37.05
C TYR A 621 -49.01 -1.31 -37.55
N GLU A 622 -48.11 -0.88 -36.66
CA GLU A 622 -46.87 -0.18 -37.05
C GLU A 622 -45.93 -1.06 -37.89
N ALA A 623 -45.79 -2.34 -37.52
CA ALA A 623 -45.01 -3.32 -38.29
C ALA A 623 -45.59 -3.54 -39.69
N SER A 624 -46.92 -3.58 -39.81
CA SER A 624 -47.64 -3.71 -41.08
C SER A 624 -47.39 -2.50 -42.00
N LEU A 625 -47.46 -1.28 -41.46
CA LEU A 625 -47.18 -0.06 -42.22
C LEU A 625 -45.75 0.02 -42.75
N LYS A 626 -44.76 -0.39 -41.96
CA LYS A 626 -43.34 -0.46 -42.42
C LYS A 626 -43.14 -1.48 -43.53
N SER A 627 -43.81 -2.63 -43.45
CA SER A 627 -43.77 -3.67 -44.49
C SER A 627 -44.37 -3.16 -45.81
N MET A 628 -45.55 -2.51 -45.75
CA MET A 628 -46.21 -1.94 -46.93
C MET A 628 -45.38 -0.81 -47.56
N ARG A 629 -44.74 0.04 -46.75
CA ARG A 629 -43.87 1.11 -47.26
C ARG A 629 -42.62 0.55 -47.96
N ASN A 630 -42.04 -0.54 -47.46
CA ASN A 630 -40.91 -1.21 -48.12
C ASN A 630 -41.33 -1.89 -49.43
N LEU A 631 -42.53 -2.48 -49.48
CA LEU A 631 -43.09 -3.05 -50.71
C LEU A 631 -43.38 -1.96 -51.75
N ALA A 632 -43.96 -0.82 -51.34
CA ALA A 632 -44.22 0.31 -52.22
C ALA A 632 -42.94 0.88 -52.84
N VAL A 633 -41.86 1.02 -52.04
CA VAL A 633 -40.54 1.44 -52.55
C VAL A 633 -39.99 0.43 -53.56
N ARG A 634 -40.11 -0.89 -53.31
CA ARG A 634 -39.66 -1.93 -54.25
C ARG A 634 -40.46 -1.93 -55.56
N PHE A 635 -41.78 -1.74 -55.51
CA PHE A 635 -42.60 -1.62 -56.72
C PHE A 635 -42.27 -0.36 -57.53
N SER A 636 -41.93 0.76 -56.87
CA SER A 636 -41.48 1.98 -57.55
C SER A 636 -40.12 1.85 -58.22
N GLN A 637 -39.29 0.87 -57.83
CA GLN A 637 -37.99 0.59 -58.44
C GLN A 637 -38.05 -0.39 -59.62
N LEU A 638 -39.18 -1.10 -59.78
CA LEU A 638 -39.42 -2.05 -60.88
C LEU A 638 -40.16 -1.40 -62.06
N ARG A 639 -40.62 -0.16 -61.88
CA ARG A 639 -41.26 0.66 -62.91
C ARG A 639 -40.28 1.73 -63.35
#